data_AF-A0A3D5WKF9-F1
#
_entry.id   AF-A0A3D5WKF9-F1
#
_cell.length_a   1.000
_cell.length_b   1.000
_cell.length_c   1.000
_cell.angle_alpha   90.00
_cell.angle_beta   90.00
_cell.angle_gamma   90.00
#
_symmetry.space_group_name_H-M   'P 1'
#
loop_
_entity.id
_entity.type
_entity.pdbx_description
1 polymer ?
#
loop_
_entity_poly.entity_id
_entity_poly.type
_entity_poly.pdbx_seq_one_letter_code
_entity_poly.pdbx_strand_id
1 'polypeptide(L)'
;MKKKGLQTVWLMLVVAFLYLPILILAVYSFTKSTMIGSIRGFSVHNYVTLFTTKELTDMIIGTVFLALLVAVLSSILGTLGA
;
A
#
# COMPACT_ATOMS: atom_id res chain seq x y z
N MET A 1 23.39 27.79 7.44
CA MET A 1 21.92 27.58 7.37
C MET A 1 21.41 27.15 5.98
N LYS A 2 22.00 27.59 4.86
CA LYS A 2 21.57 27.20 3.49
C LYS A 2 21.67 25.69 3.16
N LYS A 3 22.68 24.97 3.69
CA LYS A 3 22.86 23.52 3.45
C LYS A 3 21.72 22.66 4.02
N LYS A 4 21.17 23.04 5.17
CA LYS A 4 20.03 22.32 5.79
C LYS A 4 18.76 22.50 4.97
N GLY A 5 18.49 23.72 4.48
CA GLY A 5 17.34 23.99 3.61
C GLY A 5 17.39 23.19 2.30
N LEU A 6 18.55 23.15 1.65
CA LEU A 6 18.74 22.36 0.42
C LEU A 6 18.57 20.85 0.67
N GLN A 7 19.11 20.34 1.78
CA GLN A 7 18.96 18.93 2.16
C GLN A 7 17.49 18.58 2.46
N THR A 8 16.75 19.45 3.15
CA THR A 8 15.31 19.23 3.40
C THR A 8 14.50 19.24 2.10
N VAL A 9 14.77 20.18 1.19
CA VAL A 9 14.11 20.22 -0.13
C VAL A 9 14.43 18.97 -0.94
N TRP A 10 15.69 18.52 -0.92
CA TRP A 10 16.10 17.28 -1.59
C TRP A 10 15.36 16.06 -1.05
N LEU A 11 15.29 15.91 0.28
CA LEU A 11 14.54 14.83 0.92
C LEU A 11 13.04 14.90 0.58
N MET A 12 12.45 16.08 0.58
CA MET A 12 11.04 16.26 0.18
C MET A 12 10.80 15.84 -1.27
N LEU A 13 11.69 16.18 -2.20
CA LEU A 13 11.58 15.76 -3.60
C LEU A 13 11.71 14.25 -3.77
N VAL A 14 12.66 13.62 -3.08
CA VAL A 14 12.83 12.16 -3.11
C VAL A 14 11.59 11.45 -2.56
N VAL A 15 11.07 11.89 -1.41
CA VAL A 15 9.85 11.34 -0.82
C VAL A 15 8.65 11.59 -1.74
N ALA A 16 8.50 12.80 -2.28
CA ALA A 16 7.40 13.10 -3.21
C ALA A 16 7.44 12.19 -4.44
N PHE A 17 8.62 11.98 -5.04
CA PHE A 17 8.79 11.10 -6.19
C PHE A 17 8.45 9.64 -5.86
N LEU A 18 8.89 9.13 -4.71
CA LEU A 18 8.60 7.76 -4.26
C LEU A 18 7.10 7.54 -4.02
N TYR A 19 6.41 8.52 -3.46
CA TYR A 19 4.99 8.42 -3.10
C TYR A 19 4.05 8.78 -4.26
N LEU A 20 4.51 9.53 -5.27
CA LEU A 20 3.71 9.89 -6.44
C LEU A 20 3.02 8.69 -7.13
N PRO A 21 3.70 7.57 -7.45
CA PRO A 21 3.03 6.42 -8.05
C PRO A 21 1.98 5.79 -7.12
N ILE A 22 2.24 5.76 -5.81
CA ILE A 22 1.29 5.25 -4.81
C ILE A 22 0.05 6.17 -4.74
N LEU A 23 0.24 7.49 -4.80
CA LEU A 23 -0.86 8.45 -4.85
C LEU A 23 -1.70 8.32 -6.11
N ILE A 24 -1.07 8.10 -7.26
CA ILE A 24 -1.78 7.83 -8.51
C ILE A 24 -2.65 6.58 -8.34
N LEU A 25 -2.09 5.46 -7.86
CA LEU A 25 -2.84 4.24 -7.59
C LEU A 25 -3.99 4.46 -6.60
N ALA A 26 -3.75 5.24 -5.53
CA ALA A 26 -4.78 5.57 -4.54
C ALA A 26 -5.95 6.34 -5.18
N VAL A 27 -5.67 7.36 -6.01
CA VAL A 27 -6.72 8.12 -6.71
C VAL A 27 -7.47 7.23 -7.71
N TYR A 28 -6.76 6.39 -8.46
CA TYR A 28 -7.38 5.45 -9.41
C TYR A 28 -8.23 4.38 -8.71
N SER A 29 -7.92 4.00 -7.47
CA SER A 29 -8.71 3.06 -6.67
C SER A 29 -10.15 3.53 -6.47
N PHE A 30 -10.38 4.85 -6.46
CA PHE A 30 -11.70 5.48 -6.39
C PHE A 30 -12.40 5.66 -7.76
N THR A 31 -12.00 4.93 -8.81
CA THR A 31 -12.65 5.00 -10.12
C THR A 31 -13.46 3.74 -10.41
N LYS A 32 -14.43 3.80 -11.35
CA LYS A 32 -15.27 2.64 -11.71
C LYS A 32 -14.54 1.52 -12.46
N SER A 33 -13.32 1.76 -12.93
CA SER A 33 -12.58 0.81 -13.75
C SER A 33 -11.51 0.09 -12.92
N THR A 34 -11.44 -1.24 -13.04
CA THR A 34 -10.32 -2.05 -12.52
C THR A 34 -9.07 -1.93 -13.42
N MET A 35 -9.20 -1.33 -14.61
CA MET A 35 -8.11 -1.06 -15.56
C MET A 35 -7.80 0.45 -15.63
N ILE A 36 -6.51 0.79 -15.58
CA ILE A 36 -5.98 2.15 -15.73
C ILE A 36 -6.27 2.64 -17.16
N GLY A 37 -6.93 3.80 -17.32
CA GLY A 37 -7.23 4.42 -18.62
C GLY A 37 -8.69 4.80 -18.87
N SER A 38 -9.63 4.41 -17.99
CA SER A 38 -11.04 4.80 -18.07
C SER A 38 -11.48 5.50 -16.79
N ILE A 39 -11.27 6.82 -16.70
CA ILE A 39 -11.77 7.64 -15.59
C ILE A 39 -13.26 7.89 -15.82
N ARG A 40 -14.11 6.93 -15.44
CA ARG A 40 -15.57 7.09 -15.45
C ARG A 40 -16.08 7.40 -14.04
N GLY A 41 -15.78 8.61 -13.56
CA GLY A 41 -16.31 9.17 -12.31
C GLY A 41 -15.79 8.52 -11.01
N PHE A 42 -16.05 9.19 -9.89
CA PHE A 42 -15.75 8.69 -8.54
C PHE A 42 -16.63 7.49 -8.19
N SER A 43 -16.05 6.46 -7.58
CA SER A 43 -16.72 5.23 -7.17
C SER A 43 -15.95 4.52 -6.07
N VAL A 44 -16.68 3.98 -5.10
CA VAL A 44 -16.14 3.09 -4.04
C VAL A 44 -16.41 1.62 -4.30
N HIS A 45 -16.92 1.28 -5.49
CA HIS A 45 -17.33 -0.08 -5.85
C HIS A 45 -16.20 -1.10 -5.67
N ASN A 46 -14.96 -0.78 -6.07
CA ASN A 46 -13.82 -1.69 -5.91
C ASN A 46 -13.59 -2.06 -4.43
N TYR A 47 -13.75 -1.12 -3.51
CA TYR A 47 -13.62 -1.38 -2.07
C TYR A 47 -14.69 -2.33 -1.55
N VAL A 48 -15.94 -2.18 -2.03
CA VAL A 48 -17.01 -3.13 -1.70
C VAL A 48 -16.67 -4.51 -2.26
N THR A 49 -16.25 -4.58 -3.53
CA THR A 49 -15.89 -5.83 -4.22
C THR A 49 -14.78 -6.60 -3.51
N LEU A 50 -13.80 -5.91 -2.90
CA LEU A 50 -12.73 -6.56 -2.11
C LEU A 50 -13.29 -7.43 -0.97
N PHE A 51 -14.36 -6.96 -0.31
CA PHE A 51 -14.94 -7.64 0.86
C PHE A 51 -16.21 -8.45 0.55
N THR A 52 -16.81 -8.29 -0.62
CA THR A 52 -17.96 -9.10 -1.05
C THR A 52 -17.56 -10.28 -1.94
N THR A 53 -16.38 -10.23 -2.54
CA THR A 53 -15.86 -11.33 -3.36
C THR A 53 -15.10 -12.30 -2.48
N LYS A 54 -15.60 -13.53 -2.37
CA LYS A 54 -15.02 -14.57 -1.51
C LYS A 54 -13.53 -14.77 -1.76
N GLU A 55 -13.11 -14.83 -3.03
CA GLU A 55 -11.71 -15.00 -3.42
C GLU A 55 -10.80 -13.88 -2.87
N LEU A 56 -11.18 -12.61 -3.07
CA LEU A 56 -10.39 -11.46 -2.59
C LEU A 56 -10.35 -11.41 -1.06
N THR A 57 -11.47 -11.72 -0.41
CA THR A 57 -11.55 -11.77 1.05
C THR A 57 -10.66 -12.88 1.61
N ASP A 58 -10.69 -14.08 1.02
CA ASP A 58 -9.83 -15.20 1.41
C ASP A 58 -8.34 -14.86 1.21
N MET A 59 -7.99 -14.17 0.13
CA MET A 59 -6.62 -13.69 -0.12
C MET A 59 -6.14 -12.71 0.95
N ILE A 60 -6.98 -11.73 1.31
CA ILE A 60 -6.66 -10.73 2.34
C ILE A 60 -6.45 -11.42 3.69
N ILE A 61 -7.41 -12.25 4.11
CA ILE A 61 -7.36 -12.94 5.41
C ILE A 61 -6.17 -13.91 5.46
N GLY A 62 -5.97 -14.69 4.39
CA GLY A 62 -4.85 -15.63 4.29
C GLY A 62 -3.50 -14.92 4.38
N THR A 63 -3.34 -13.79 3.69
CA THR A 63 -2.09 -12.99 3.73
C THR A 63 -1.84 -12.40 5.11
N VAL A 64 -2.87 -11.84 5.77
CA VAL A 64 -2.73 -11.27 7.13
C VAL A 64 -2.38 -12.35 8.14
N PHE A 65 -3.08 -13.49 8.10
CA PHE A 65 -2.81 -14.63 8.98
C PHE A 65 -1.38 -15.15 8.78
N LEU A 66 -0.97 -15.35 7.52
CA LEU A 66 0.37 -15.79 7.18
C LEU A 66 1.43 -14.78 7.68
N ALA A 67 1.24 -13.49 7.43
CA ALA A 67 2.17 -12.45 7.84
C ALA A 67 2.35 -12.41 9.37
N LEU A 68 1.27 -12.53 10.15
CA LEU A 68 1.33 -12.56 11.60
C LEU A 68 2.05 -13.80 12.12
N LEU A 69 1.73 -14.98 11.57
CA LEU A 69 2.36 -16.23 11.96
C LEU A 69 3.88 -16.18 11.69
N VAL A 70 4.26 -15.73 10.48
CA VAL A 70 5.66 -15.57 10.09
C VAL A 70 6.36 -14.55 10.98
N ALA A 71 5.74 -13.41 11.27
CA ALA A 71 6.32 -12.37 12.13
C ALA A 71 6.61 -12.89 13.54
N VAL A 72 5.67 -13.65 14.13
CA VAL A 72 5.83 -14.23 15.48
C VAL A 72 6.94 -15.28 15.48
N LEU A 73 6.90 -16.25 14.56
CA LEU A 73 7.93 -17.28 14.47
C LEU A 73 9.31 -16.68 14.22
N SER A 74 9.41 -15.72 13.28
CA SER A 74 10.67 -15.05 12.97
C SER A 74 11.19 -14.26 14.16
N SER A 75 10.32 -13.65 14.96
CA SER A 75 10.75 -12.91 16.17
C SER A 75 11.27 -13.84 17.25
N ILE A 76 10.60 -14.98 17.47
CA ILE A 76 11.03 -15.99 18.45
C ILE A 76 12.36 -16.60 18.02
N LEU A 77 12.45 -17.09 16.79
CA LEU A 77 13.68 -17.69 16.26
C LEU A 77 14.83 -16.68 16.21
N GLY A 78 14.55 -15.45 15.80
CA GLY A 78 15.54 -14.36 15.77
C GLY A 78 16.05 -13.98 17.15
N THR A 79 15.19 -14.01 18.18
CA THR A 79 15.60 -13.73 19.57
C THR A 79 16.41 -14.88 20.17
N LEU A 80 16.04 -16.14 19.88
CA LEU A 80 16.77 -17.31 20.37
C LEU A 80 18.15 -17.49 19.70
N GLY A 81 18.32 -16.97 18.47
CA GLY A 81 19.58 -17.02 17.74
C GLY A 81 20.50 -15.81 17.95
N ALA A 82 20.05 -14.77 18.65
CA ALA A 82 20.83 -13.58 19.03
C ALA A 82 21.64 -13.83 20.31
#